data_AF-A0A9P6NNA0-F1
#
_entry.id   AF-A0A9P6NNA0-F1
#
_cell.length_a   1.000
_cell.length_b   1.000
_cell.length_c   1.000
_cell.angle_alpha   90.00
_cell.angle_beta   90.00
_cell.angle_gamma   90.00
#
_symmetry.space_group_name_H-M   'P 1'
#
loop_
_entity.id
_entity.type
_entity.pdbx_description
1 polymer ?
#
loop_
_entity_poly.entity_id
_entity_poly.type
_entity_poly.pdbx_seq_one_letter_code
_entity_poly.pdbx_strand_id
1 'polypeptide(L)'
;MAKEGINWTCSDARIIASDIAIALDYMHTREISHSDLHSGNILLDVQGHAKLIDFGFATFYNAALNEKDVLEGPFFPGSLDIDHLCQHFITWFSGFDKTWPTPTLEAIKDHPFLEDFSWEEIEKFSSMGPFLPSQLP
;
A
#
# COMPACT_ATOMS: atom_id res chain seq x y z
N MET A 1 7.78 22.89 22.43
CA MET A 1 6.40 22.60 22.01
C MET A 1 6.50 21.56 20.91
N ALA A 2 6.17 20.30 21.19
CA ALA A 2 6.09 19.29 20.13
C ALA A 2 4.98 19.73 19.18
N LYS A 3 5.24 19.83 17.88
CA LYS A 3 4.17 19.96 16.89
C LYS A 3 3.28 18.74 17.09
N GLU A 4 1.99 18.93 17.40
CA GLU A 4 1.04 17.84 17.39
C GLU A 4 1.12 17.19 15.99
N GLY A 5 1.60 15.95 15.94
CA GLY A 5 1.77 15.21 14.70
C GLY A 5 0.41 14.84 14.12
N ILE A 6 0.35 14.61 12.81
CA ILE A 6 -0.83 14.05 12.15
C ILE A 6 -1.15 12.70 12.82
N ASN A 7 -2.38 12.56 13.32
CA ASN A 7 -2.85 11.32 13.92
C ASN A 7 -3.46 10.42 12.84
N TRP A 8 -2.70 9.41 12.42
CA TRP A 8 -3.12 8.46 11.39
C TRP A 8 -3.99 7.35 11.98
N THR A 9 -5.10 7.03 11.30
CA THR A 9 -5.99 5.93 11.66
C THR A 9 -5.78 4.71 10.76
N CYS A 10 -6.29 3.54 11.17
CA CYS A 10 -6.36 2.37 10.29
C CYS A 10 -7.19 2.64 9.03
N SER A 11 -8.18 3.54 9.07
CA SER A 11 -8.94 3.91 7.86
C SER A 11 -8.06 4.65 6.86
N ASP A 12 -7.18 5.53 7.35
CA ASP A 12 -6.28 6.29 6.50
C ASP A 12 -5.24 5.39 5.84
N ALA A 13 -4.68 4.45 6.61
CA ALA A 13 -3.75 3.45 6.10
C ALA A 13 -4.39 2.58 5.00
N ARG A 14 -5.68 2.25 5.14
CA ARG A 14 -6.43 1.48 4.14
C ARG A 14 -6.60 2.25 2.82
N ILE A 15 -6.93 3.55 2.87
CA ILE A 15 -7.03 4.37 1.65
C ILE A 15 -5.68 4.42 0.92
N ILE A 16 -4.59 4.68 1.65
CA ILE A 16 -3.25 4.73 1.06
C ILE A 16 -2.87 3.36 0.46
N ALA A 17 -3.11 2.26 1.19
CA ALA A 17 -2.83 0.92 0.70
C ALA A 17 -3.62 0.59 -0.58
N SER A 18 -4.89 1.00 -0.67
CA SER A 18 -5.71 0.81 -1.86
C SER A 18 -5.21 1.61 -3.06
N ASP A 19 -4.85 2.89 -2.88
CA ASP A 19 -4.26 3.71 -3.95
C ASP A 19 -2.97 3.08 -4.50
N ILE A 20 -2.12 2.55 -3.61
CA ILE A 20 -0.87 1.86 -3.99
C ILE A 20 -1.16 0.52 -4.67
N ALA A 21 -2.14 -0.26 -4.20
CA ALA A 21 -2.53 -1.52 -4.83
C ALA A 21 -3.01 -1.29 -6.28
N ILE A 22 -3.81 -0.24 -6.52
CA ILE A 22 -4.27 0.13 -7.87
C ILE A 22 -3.08 0.53 -8.76
N ALA A 23 -2.15 1.34 -8.23
CA ALA A 23 -0.97 1.75 -8.98
C ALA A 23 -0.06 0.56 -9.34
N LEU A 24 0.17 -0.36 -8.41
CA LEU A 24 0.96 -1.58 -8.64
C LEU A 24 0.28 -2.50 -9.65
N ASP A 25 -1.03 -2.72 -9.56
CA ASP A 25 -1.78 -3.52 -10.53
C ASP A 25 -1.65 -2.96 -11.95
N TYR A 26 -1.75 -1.63 -12.10
CA TYR A 26 -1.53 -0.97 -13.38
C TYR A 26 -0.13 -1.21 -13.96
N MET A 27 0.91 -1.22 -13.12
CA MET A 27 2.28 -1.53 -13.54
C MET A 27 2.46 -3.02 -13.87
N HIS A 28 1.95 -3.88 -13.02
CA HIS A 28 2.07 -5.34 -13.12
C HIS A 28 1.36 -5.89 -14.36
N THR A 29 0.21 -5.32 -14.74
CA THR A 29 -0.49 -5.63 -16.01
C THR A 29 0.33 -5.26 -17.26
N ARG A 30 1.41 -4.48 -17.10
CA ARG A 30 2.39 -4.12 -18.15
C ARG A 30 3.73 -4.81 -17.97
N GLU A 31 3.78 -5.82 -17.10
CA GLU A 31 4.97 -6.58 -16.75
C GLU A 31 6.08 -5.75 -16.09
N ILE A 32 5.74 -4.62 -15.46
CA ILE A 32 6.68 -3.70 -14.81
C ILE A 32 6.60 -3.85 -13.29
N SER A 33 7.71 -4.15 -12.63
CA SER A 33 7.87 -4.10 -11.17
C SER A 33 8.50 -2.79 -10.73
N HIS A 34 7.93 -2.10 -9.73
CA HIS A 34 8.54 -0.89 -9.15
C HIS A 34 9.91 -1.16 -8.52
N SER A 35 10.04 -2.32 -7.85
CA SER A 35 11.27 -2.83 -7.20
C SER A 35 11.90 -1.99 -6.08
N ASP A 36 11.44 -0.77 -5.85
CA ASP A 36 11.87 0.09 -4.73
C ASP A 36 10.68 0.74 -4.00
N LEU A 37 9.72 -0.07 -3.55
CA LEU A 37 8.51 0.42 -2.89
C LEU A 37 8.78 0.72 -1.42
N HIS A 38 8.73 1.98 -1.04
CA HIS A 38 8.78 2.42 0.36
C HIS A 38 8.04 3.75 0.55
N SER A 39 7.80 4.17 1.80
CA SER A 39 7.04 5.40 2.10
C SER A 39 7.65 6.68 1.52
N GLY A 40 8.98 6.76 1.37
CA GLY A 40 9.64 7.87 0.66
C GLY A 40 9.34 7.98 -0.84
N ASN A 41 8.88 6.89 -1.48
CA ASN A 41 8.49 6.85 -2.90
C ASN A 41 6.96 6.94 -3.06
N ILE A 42 6.25 7.33 -2.00
CA ILE A 42 4.81 7.57 -1.97
C ILE A 42 4.59 9.03 -1.62
N LEU A 43 3.98 9.78 -2.54
CA LEU A 43 3.55 11.16 -2.27
C LEU A 43 2.02 11.23 -2.20
N LEU A 44 1.51 12.25 -1.51
CA LEU A 44 0.10 12.59 -1.53
C LEU A 44 -0.14 13.73 -2.51
N ASP A 45 -1.15 13.60 -3.36
CA ASP A 45 -1.60 14.69 -4.22
C ASP A 45 -2.43 15.73 -3.44
N VAL A 46 -2.91 16.76 -4.14
CA VAL A 46 -3.70 17.85 -3.54
C VAL A 46 -5.07 17.41 -3.00
N GLN A 47 -5.55 16.24 -3.42
CA GLN A 47 -6.78 15.61 -2.93
C GLN A 47 -6.49 14.57 -1.84
N GLY A 48 -5.21 14.36 -1.50
CA GLY A 48 -4.79 13.43 -0.46
C GLY A 48 -4.58 11.99 -0.93
N HIS A 49 -4.60 11.73 -2.24
CA HIS A 49 -4.39 10.37 -2.76
C HIS A 49 -2.92 10.03 -2.92
N ALA A 50 -2.58 8.78 -2.62
CA ALA A 50 -1.23 8.28 -2.77
C ALA A 50 -0.84 8.13 -4.25
N LYS A 51 0.36 8.56 -4.59
CA LYS A 51 0.97 8.43 -5.91
C LYS A 51 2.36 7.84 -5.76
N LEU A 52 2.67 6.83 -6.57
CA LEU A 52 4.02 6.29 -6.69
C LEU A 52 4.90 7.29 -7.45
N ILE A 53 6.11 7.46 -6.97
CA ILE A 53 7.17 8.23 -7.61
C ILE A 53 8.46 7.39 -7.67
N ASP A 54 9.46 7.91 -8.37
CA ASP A 54 10.80 7.33 -8.46
C ASP A 54 10.86 5.90 -9.03
N PHE A 55 10.69 5.81 -10.35
CA PHE A 55 10.79 4.56 -11.10
C PHE A 55 12.24 4.22 -11.49
N GLY A 56 13.25 4.77 -10.80
CA GLY A 56 14.67 4.57 -11.13
C GLY A 56 15.14 3.12 -11.05
N PHE A 57 14.47 2.31 -10.22
CA PHE A 57 14.71 0.87 -10.06
C PHE A 57 13.66 -0.01 -10.74
N ALA A 58 12.72 0.58 -11.51
CA ALA A 58 11.67 -0.20 -12.13
C ALA A 58 12.23 -1.16 -13.20
N THR A 59 11.76 -2.40 -13.21
CA THR A 59 12.25 -3.46 -14.11
C THR A 59 11.09 -4.19 -14.78
N PHE A 60 11.35 -4.82 -15.93
CA PHE A 60 10.41 -5.80 -16.49
C PHE A 60 10.63 -7.16 -15.82
N TYR A 61 9.57 -7.94 -15.60
CA TYR A 61 9.65 -9.25 -14.95
C TYR A 61 10.66 -10.23 -15.58
N ASN A 62 11.04 -10.02 -16.85
CA ASN A 62 11.99 -10.86 -17.58
C ASN A 62 13.47 -10.43 -17.45
N ALA A 63 13.77 -9.38 -16.68
CA ALA A 63 15.14 -9.02 -16.34
C ALA A 63 15.64 -9.91 -15.18
N ALA A 64 16.08 -11.13 -15.52
CA ALA A 64 16.76 -12.11 -14.65
C ALA A 64 16.88 -11.71 -13.16
N LEU A 65 15.81 -11.88 -12.40
CA LEU A 65 15.85 -11.67 -10.95
C LEU A 65 16.57 -12.86 -10.34
N ASN A 66 17.72 -12.61 -9.74
CA ASN A 66 18.41 -13.60 -8.91
C ASN A 66 17.57 -13.81 -7.64
N GLU A 67 17.27 -15.07 -7.35
CA GLU A 67 16.37 -15.55 -6.28
C GLU A 67 16.95 -15.38 -4.85
N LYS A 68 17.71 -14.32 -4.58
CA LYS A 68 18.48 -14.18 -3.35
C LYS A 68 18.32 -12.82 -2.68
N ASP A 69 17.11 -12.53 -2.23
CA ASP A 69 16.91 -11.70 -1.05
C ASP A 69 15.88 -12.41 -0.17
N VAL A 70 16.37 -13.26 0.74
CA VAL A 70 15.54 -13.81 1.82
C VAL A 70 15.30 -12.65 2.77
N LEU A 71 14.25 -11.88 2.53
CA LEU A 71 13.81 -10.82 3.43
C LEU A 71 13.34 -11.47 4.74
N GLU A 72 13.75 -10.90 5.87
CA GLU A 72 13.10 -11.20 7.14
C GLU A 72 11.63 -10.76 7.05
N GLY A 73 10.72 -11.53 7.65
CA GLY A 73 9.29 -11.23 7.64
C GLY A 73 8.96 -9.85 8.22
N PRO A 74 7.76 -9.31 7.96
CA PRO A 74 7.34 -8.05 8.55
C PRO A 74 7.43 -8.10 10.08
N PHE A 75 8.11 -7.11 10.67
CA PHE A 75 8.24 -6.98 12.12
C PHE A 75 7.13 -6.10 12.68
N PHE A 76 6.41 -6.63 13.69
CA PHE A 76 5.36 -5.90 14.40
C PHE A 76 5.80 -5.63 15.84
N PRO A 77 6.19 -4.39 16.19
CA PRO A 77 6.53 -4.04 17.57
C PRO A 77 5.32 -4.22 18.49
N GLY A 78 5.48 -4.87 19.64
CA GLY A 78 4.38 -5.07 20.60
C GLY A 78 3.80 -3.78 21.20
N SER A 79 4.44 -2.63 20.99
CA SER A 79 3.94 -1.31 21.35
C SER A 79 3.02 -0.68 20.29
N LEU A 80 2.94 -1.26 19.10
CA LEU A 80 2.07 -0.80 18.04
C LEU A 80 0.70 -1.48 18.19
N ASP A 81 -0.33 -0.70 18.50
CA ASP A 81 -1.71 -1.17 18.50
C ASP A 81 -2.19 -1.31 17.04
N ILE A 82 -1.91 -2.47 16.45
CA ILE A 82 -2.24 -2.79 15.08
C ILE A 82 -3.37 -3.80 15.05
N ASP A 83 -4.42 -3.48 14.30
CA ASP A 83 -5.56 -4.35 14.13
C ASP A 83 -5.14 -5.73 13.57
N HIS A 84 -5.79 -6.81 14.04
CA HIS A 84 -5.44 -8.17 13.63
C HIS A 84 -5.61 -8.42 12.12
N LEU A 85 -6.60 -7.79 11.47
CA LEU A 85 -6.77 -7.86 10.02
C LEU A 85 -5.68 -7.08 9.28
N CYS A 86 -5.18 -6.00 9.88
CA CYS A 86 -4.05 -5.24 9.33
C CYS A 86 -2.74 -6.07 9.38
N GLN A 87 -2.46 -6.74 10.51
CA GLN A 87 -1.31 -7.66 10.61
C GLN A 87 -1.40 -8.81 9.60
N HIS A 88 -2.59 -9.42 9.50
CA HIS A 88 -2.86 -10.48 8.54
C HIS A 88 -2.63 -9.99 7.10
N PHE A 89 -3.20 -8.84 6.74
CA PHE A 89 -3.04 -8.23 5.42
C PHE A 89 -1.57 -8.00 5.08
N ILE A 90 -0.78 -7.41 5.98
CA ILE A 90 0.64 -7.13 5.75
C ILE A 90 1.44 -8.42 5.55
N THR A 91 1.18 -9.44 6.36
CA THR A 91 1.86 -10.74 6.27
C THR A 91 1.57 -11.44 4.95
N TRP A 92 0.31 -11.43 4.53
CA TRP A 92 -0.15 -11.99 3.27
C TRP A 92 0.36 -11.20 2.05
N PHE A 93 0.16 -9.88 2.03
CA PHE A 93 0.58 -9.00 0.95
C PHE A 93 2.09 -9.05 0.70
N SER A 94 2.88 -9.27 1.76
CA SER A 94 4.34 -9.41 1.68
C SER A 94 4.80 -10.82 1.24
N GLY A 95 3.88 -11.75 0.97
CA GLY A 95 4.17 -13.11 0.49
C GLY A 95 4.65 -14.08 1.58
N PHE A 96 4.55 -13.71 2.85
CA PHE A 96 4.94 -14.57 3.99
C PHE A 96 3.80 -15.52 4.39
N ASP A 97 2.55 -15.11 4.22
CA ASP A 97 1.40 -16.03 4.27
C ASP A 97 1.04 -16.53 2.87
N LYS A 98 1.27 -17.82 2.64
CA LYS A 98 0.97 -18.52 1.37
C LYS A 98 -0.32 -19.35 1.44
N THR A 99 -1.05 -19.28 2.55
CA THR A 99 -2.34 -19.96 2.70
C THR A 99 -3.46 -19.25 1.95
N TRP A 100 -3.25 -17.98 1.62
CA TRP A 100 -4.13 -17.16 0.80
C TRP A 100 -3.65 -17.05 -0.66
N PRO A 101 -4.55 -16.70 -1.60
CA PRO A 101 -4.19 -16.50 -3.01
C PRO A 101 -3.09 -15.44 -3.19
N THR A 102 -2.38 -15.46 -4.31
CA THR A 102 -1.47 -14.36 -4.68
C THR A 102 -2.20 -13.02 -4.60
N PRO A 103 -1.60 -11.96 -4.02
CA PRO A 103 -2.26 -10.66 -3.81
C PRO A 103 -2.42 -9.88 -5.12
N THR A 104 -3.31 -10.35 -6.00
CA THR A 104 -3.82 -9.59 -7.14
C THR A 104 -4.77 -8.49 -6.65
N LEU A 105 -5.05 -7.47 -7.47
CA LEU A 105 -5.99 -6.41 -7.09
C LEU A 105 -7.37 -6.98 -6.72
N GLU A 106 -7.86 -7.98 -7.45
CA GLU A 106 -9.13 -8.64 -7.13
C GLU A 106 -9.07 -9.38 -5.78
N ALA A 107 -7.98 -10.08 -5.47
CA ALA A 107 -7.82 -10.72 -4.16
C ALA A 107 -7.69 -9.69 -3.02
N ILE A 108 -7.06 -8.54 -3.28
CA ILE A 108 -6.93 -7.44 -2.32
C ILE A 108 -8.31 -6.86 -2.01
N LYS A 109 -9.16 -6.65 -3.02
CA LYS A 109 -10.53 -6.15 -2.86
C LYS A 109 -11.38 -7.01 -1.94
N ASP A 110 -11.18 -8.33 -1.99
CA ASP A 110 -11.91 -9.30 -1.20
C ASP A 110 -11.35 -9.52 0.22
N HIS A 111 -10.22 -8.90 0.56
CA HIS A 111 -9.59 -9.12 1.86
C HIS A 111 -10.38 -8.42 2.99
N PRO A 112 -10.67 -9.08 4.15
CA PRO A 112 -11.50 -8.51 5.22
C PRO A 112 -11.05 -7.16 5.78
N PHE A 113 -9.74 -6.90 5.76
CA PHE A 113 -9.19 -5.58 6.10
C PHE A 113 -9.84 -4.42 5.31
N LEU A 114 -10.32 -4.69 4.10
CA LEU A 114 -10.89 -3.73 3.15
C LEU A 114 -12.40 -3.94 2.92
N GLU A 115 -13.10 -4.71 3.78
CA GLU A 115 -14.50 -5.12 3.54
C GLU A 115 -15.52 -3.96 3.47
N ASP A 116 -15.27 -2.86 4.18
CA ASP A 116 -16.15 -1.69 4.21
C ASP A 116 -15.78 -0.60 3.18
N PHE A 117 -14.84 -0.87 2.27
CA PHE A 117 -14.38 0.10 1.29
C PHE A 117 -15.24 0.13 0.02
N SER A 118 -15.69 1.31 -0.36
CA SER A 118 -16.28 1.55 -1.68
C SER A 118 -15.18 1.61 -2.74
N TRP A 119 -14.80 0.46 -3.29
CA TRP A 119 -13.79 0.37 -4.35
C TRP A 119 -14.14 1.20 -5.59
N GLU A 120 -15.43 1.36 -5.90
CA GLU A 120 -15.88 2.22 -6.98
C GLU A 120 -15.46 3.68 -6.76
N GLU A 121 -15.55 4.18 -5.52
CA GLU A 121 -15.13 5.55 -5.19
C GLU A 121 -13.60 5.71 -5.21
N ILE A 122 -12.87 4.71 -4.72
CA ILE A 122 -11.39 4.73 -4.69
C ILE A 122 -10.84 4.72 -6.13
N GLU A 123 -11.27 3.77 -6.95
CA GLU A 123 -10.75 3.61 -8.32
C GLU A 123 -11.04 4.84 -9.19
N LYS A 124 -12.16 5.52 -8.92
CA LYS A 124 -12.54 6.77 -9.59
C LYS A 124 -11.94 8.02 -8.93
N PHE A 125 -11.19 7.88 -7.83
CA PHE A 125 -10.69 8.99 -7.03
C PHE A 125 -11.80 10.02 -6.73
N SER A 126 -13.01 9.52 -6.41
CA SER A 126 -14.22 10.35 -6.28
C SER A 126 -14.45 10.86 -4.85
N SER A 127 -13.70 10.36 -3.87
CA SER A 127 -13.69 10.80 -2.49
C SER A 127 -12.34 11.45 -2.14
N MET A 128 -12.31 12.31 -1.12
CA MET A 128 -11.05 12.90 -0.66
C MET A 128 -10.21 11.85 0.06
N GLY A 129 -8.89 11.92 -0.13
CA GLY A 129 -7.94 11.09 0.60
C GLY A 129 -7.84 11.44 2.08
N PRO A 130 -7.12 10.64 2.87
CA PRO A 130 -7.09 10.72 4.33
C PRO A 130 -6.49 12.02 4.88
N PHE A 131 -5.70 12.71 4.06
CA PHE A 131 -5.01 13.92 4.47
C PHE A 131 -4.94 14.92 3.32
N LEU A 132 -5.31 16.17 3.58
CA LEU A 132 -5.23 17.23 2.59
C LEU A 132 -4.02 18.13 2.87
N PRO A 133 -3.11 18.34 1.91
CA PRO A 133 -1.98 19.24 2.10
C PRO A 133 -2.39 20.67 2.50
N SER A 134 -3.59 21.11 2.13
CA SER A 134 -4.16 22.40 2.54
C SER A 134 -4.45 22.52 4.05
N GLN A 135 -4.46 21.41 4.78
CA GLN A 135 -4.60 21.35 6.24
C GLN A 135 -3.25 21.48 6.97
N LEU A 136 -2.13 21.60 6.23
CA LEU A 136 -0.83 21.88 6.83
C LEU A 136 -0.78 23.33 7.35
N PRO A 137 -0.31 23.54 8.59
CA PRO A 137 -0.16 24.88 9.18
C PRO A 137 0.95 25.70 8.52
#